data_AF-A0A820IFJ5-F1
#
_entry.id   AF-A0A820IFJ5-F1
#
_cell.length_a   1.000
_cell.length_b   1.000
_cell.length_c   1.000
_cell.angle_alpha   90.00
_cell.angle_beta   90.00
_cell.angle_gamma   90.00
#
_symmetry.space_group_name_H-M   'P 1'
#
loop_
_entity.id
_entity.type
_entity.pdbx_description
1 polymer ?
#
loop_
_entity_poly.entity_id
_entity_poly.type
_entity_poly.pdbx_seq_one_letter_code
_entity_poly.pdbx_strand_id
1 'polypeptide(L)'
;NFYHFTLMPMFGSPNEKVSINFKKHLFTTTKSFDNLFFDGKQTLIDRLNFFLNNPNFYEQRGIAHSFGLLFYGSPGCGKTSTIKALASYTKRHLVEIPLSRIRTCDELEQAFFLNSYDMTNLDFSNKIIVFEDIDCMSHLIKKRSTSSTTSEPVTSTEGDDVVIHLEQDDINAGKKKMSKQSLRSLLGEDQTAPKDPLTLSFLLNLIDGIIEQPSRILIMTSNHPEQIDPALLRPGRIDIKLEFKK
;
A
#
# COMPACT_ATOMS: atom_id res chain seq x y z
N ASN A 1 -23.28 -6.37 14.64
CA ASN A 1 -21.90 -6.87 14.83
C ASN A 1 -21.00 -6.28 13.77
N PHE A 2 -19.88 -5.67 14.19
CA PHE A 2 -18.84 -5.23 13.25
C PHE A 2 -17.84 -6.36 13.03
N TYR A 3 -17.14 -6.30 11.91
CA TYR A 3 -16.18 -7.33 11.50
C TYR A 3 -14.89 -6.68 11.03
N HIS A 4 -13.80 -7.38 11.24
CA HIS A 4 -12.48 -7.09 10.70
C HIS A 4 -12.15 -8.15 9.66
N PHE A 5 -11.91 -7.71 8.44
CA PHE A 5 -11.56 -8.53 7.30
C PHE A 5 -10.07 -8.39 7.04
N THR A 6 -9.35 -9.51 7.09
CA THR A 6 -7.91 -9.55 6.80
C THR A 6 -7.66 -10.27 5.49
N LEU A 7 -6.85 -9.67 4.61
CA LEU A 7 -6.50 -10.31 3.35
C LEU A 7 -5.78 -11.65 3.61
N MET A 8 -6.32 -12.74 3.07
CA MET A 8 -5.73 -14.06 3.19
C MET A 8 -4.45 -14.16 2.37
N PRO A 9 -3.49 -15.03 2.76
CA PRO A 9 -2.34 -15.32 1.92
C PRO A 9 -2.79 -15.79 0.54
N MET A 10 -2.15 -15.22 -0.47
CA MET A 10 -2.38 -15.54 -1.87
C MET A 10 -1.49 -16.71 -2.28
N PHE A 11 -2.13 -17.85 -2.55
CA PHE A 11 -1.48 -19.06 -3.06
C PHE A 11 -1.68 -19.13 -4.58
N GLY A 12 -0.58 -19.26 -5.31
CA GLY A 12 -0.58 -19.27 -6.79
C GLY A 12 0.74 -18.74 -7.33
N SER A 13 1.08 -19.10 -8.58
CA SER A 13 2.25 -18.52 -9.25
C SER A 13 1.98 -17.04 -9.58
N PRO A 14 3.00 -16.15 -9.71
CA PRO A 14 2.82 -14.72 -10.02
C PRO A 14 2.03 -14.43 -11.31
N ASN A 15 1.81 -15.43 -12.15
CA ASN A 15 1.16 -15.33 -13.46
C ASN A 15 -0.19 -16.07 -13.51
N GLU A 16 -0.65 -16.62 -12.39
CA GLU A 16 -1.95 -17.27 -12.27
C GLU A 16 -2.99 -16.29 -11.74
N LYS A 17 -4.25 -16.43 -12.16
CA LYS A 17 -5.34 -15.58 -11.69
C LYS A 17 -5.63 -15.90 -10.23
N VAL A 18 -5.09 -15.09 -9.32
CA VAL A 18 -5.28 -15.30 -7.87
C VAL A 18 -6.64 -14.77 -7.45
N SER A 19 -7.39 -15.57 -6.69
CA SER A 19 -8.63 -15.11 -6.06
C SER A 19 -8.33 -14.31 -4.79
N ILE A 20 -8.87 -13.10 -4.72
CA ILE A 20 -8.77 -12.24 -3.54
C ILE A 20 -9.79 -12.69 -2.50
N ASN A 21 -9.30 -13.17 -1.37
CA ASN A 21 -10.14 -13.65 -0.29
C ASN A 21 -9.77 -12.97 1.02
N PHE A 22 -10.78 -12.69 1.83
CA PHE A 22 -10.61 -12.10 3.15
C PHE A 22 -11.14 -13.04 4.22
N LYS A 23 -10.40 -13.16 5.31
CA LYS A 23 -10.85 -13.86 6.51
C LYS A 23 -11.67 -12.90 7.36
N LYS A 24 -12.89 -13.32 7.73
CA LYS A 24 -13.81 -12.55 8.57
C LYS A 24 -13.56 -12.84 10.05
N HIS A 25 -13.36 -11.79 10.83
CA HIS A 25 -13.22 -11.84 12.28
C HIS A 25 -14.27 -10.97 12.95
N LEU A 26 -14.90 -11.44 14.03
CA LEU A 26 -15.75 -10.59 14.86
C LEU A 26 -14.89 -9.47 15.44
N PHE A 27 -15.28 -8.22 15.18
CA PHE A 27 -14.56 -7.06 15.70
C PHE A 27 -15.16 -6.63 17.03
N THR A 28 -14.37 -6.75 18.09
CA THR A 28 -14.64 -6.20 19.42
C THR A 28 -13.45 -5.38 19.88
N THR A 29 -13.71 -4.26 20.54
CA THR A 29 -12.65 -3.39 21.07
C THR A 29 -13.16 -2.61 22.27
N THR A 30 -12.28 -2.38 23.23
CA THR A 30 -12.51 -1.44 24.33
C THR A 30 -11.98 -0.05 24.01
N LYS A 31 -11.27 0.14 22.89
CA LYS A 31 -10.72 1.44 22.48
C LYS A 31 -11.83 2.36 21.98
N SER A 32 -11.91 3.56 22.56
CA SER A 32 -12.78 4.66 22.13
C SER A 32 -12.00 5.98 22.17
N PHE A 33 -12.54 7.04 21.57
CA PHE A 33 -11.92 8.35 21.70
C PHE A 33 -11.93 8.90 23.14
N ASP A 34 -12.75 8.34 24.03
CA ASP A 34 -12.78 8.73 25.44
C ASP A 34 -11.55 8.24 26.20
N ASN A 35 -11.01 7.07 25.82
CA ASN A 35 -9.88 6.43 26.51
C ASN A 35 -8.56 6.43 25.71
N LEU A 36 -8.52 7.10 24.57
CA LEU A 36 -7.30 7.38 23.84
C LEU A 36 -6.82 8.82 24.07
N PHE A 37 -5.51 8.97 24.25
CA PHE A 37 -4.86 10.25 24.50
C PHE A 37 -3.74 10.41 23.48
N PHE A 38 -3.88 11.40 22.59
CA PHE A 38 -2.91 11.78 21.58
C PHE A 38 -3.21 13.20 21.08
N ASP A 39 -2.19 13.88 20.59
CA ASP A 39 -2.31 15.23 20.05
C ASP A 39 -3.14 15.25 18.76
N GLY A 40 -4.00 16.27 18.60
CA GLY A 40 -4.87 16.38 17.42
C GLY A 40 -6.11 15.49 17.44
N LYS A 41 -6.39 14.77 18.55
CA LYS A 41 -7.62 13.97 18.72
C LYS A 41 -8.90 14.76 18.43
N GLN A 42 -9.03 15.96 19.00
CA GLN A 42 -10.24 16.77 18.80
C GLN A 42 -10.40 17.18 17.34
N THR A 43 -9.32 17.63 16.69
CA THR A 43 -9.32 17.98 15.27
C THR A 43 -9.71 16.79 14.39
N LEU A 44 -9.26 15.58 14.71
CA LEU A 44 -9.68 14.36 14.02
C LEU A 44 -11.19 14.14 14.17
N ILE A 45 -11.71 14.20 15.39
CA ILE A 45 -13.14 14.00 15.69
C ILE A 45 -14.00 15.04 14.96
N ASP A 46 -13.62 16.32 15.01
CA ASP A 46 -14.37 17.41 14.39
C ASP A 46 -14.45 17.25 12.86
N ARG A 47 -13.30 16.95 12.22
CA ARG A 47 -13.24 16.71 10.77
C ARG A 47 -13.98 15.45 10.35
N LEU A 48 -13.88 14.39 11.15
CA LEU A 48 -14.62 13.16 10.90
C LEU A 48 -16.13 13.39 11.02
N ASN A 49 -16.58 14.12 12.03
CA ASN A 49 -17.99 14.49 12.19
C ASN A 49 -18.48 15.35 11.03
N PHE A 50 -17.64 16.29 10.55
CA PHE A 50 -17.98 17.07 9.37
C PHE A 50 -18.16 16.16 8.14
N PHE A 51 -17.22 15.25 7.89
CA PHE A 51 -17.31 14.26 6.81
C PHE A 51 -18.59 13.41 6.91
N LEU A 52 -18.85 12.79 8.06
CA LEU A 52 -19.99 11.88 8.23
C LEU A 52 -21.35 12.58 8.11
N ASN A 53 -21.48 13.81 8.61
CA ASN A 53 -22.76 14.50 8.72
C ASN A 53 -23.07 15.44 7.54
N ASN A 54 -22.13 15.67 6.62
CA ASN A 54 -22.30 16.67 5.55
C ASN A 54 -22.03 16.12 4.14
N PRO A 55 -22.56 14.95 3.72
CA PRO A 55 -22.31 14.44 2.36
C PRO A 55 -22.74 15.43 1.26
N ASN A 56 -23.86 16.14 1.44
CA ASN A 56 -24.36 17.14 0.49
C ASN A 56 -23.40 18.32 0.30
N PHE A 57 -22.58 18.64 1.30
CA PHE A 57 -21.58 19.71 1.18
C PHE A 57 -20.55 19.37 0.09
N TYR A 58 -20.15 18.10 0.01
CA TYR A 58 -19.20 17.59 -0.97
C TYR A 58 -19.82 17.56 -2.36
N GLU A 59 -21.02 16.99 -2.47
CA GLU A 59 -21.77 16.89 -3.74
C GLU A 59 -22.02 18.26 -4.37
N GLN A 60 -22.54 19.23 -3.60
CA GLN A 60 -22.85 20.57 -4.10
C GLN A 60 -21.61 21.36 -4.55
N ARG A 61 -20.43 20.99 -4.06
CA ARG A 61 -19.16 21.64 -4.41
C ARG A 61 -18.35 20.87 -5.45
N GLY A 62 -18.85 19.71 -5.90
CA GLY A 62 -18.10 18.82 -6.80
C GLY A 62 -16.79 18.31 -6.17
N ILE A 63 -16.75 18.14 -4.85
CA ILE A 63 -15.59 17.61 -4.13
C ILE A 63 -15.84 16.13 -3.87
N ALA A 64 -14.84 15.29 -4.10
CA ALA A 64 -14.93 13.87 -3.78
C ALA A 64 -15.25 13.67 -2.29
N HIS A 65 -16.32 12.95 -1.98
CA HIS A 65 -16.70 12.59 -0.61
C HIS A 65 -15.81 11.44 -0.11
N SER A 66 -14.55 11.72 0.17
CA SER A 66 -13.61 10.76 0.74
C SER A 66 -12.79 11.36 1.88
N PHE A 67 -12.30 10.51 2.78
CA PHE A 67 -11.57 10.93 3.96
C PHE A 67 -10.29 10.10 4.15
N GLY A 68 -9.16 10.70 3.83
CA GLY A 68 -7.82 10.11 3.92
C GLY A 68 -7.11 10.46 5.22
N LEU A 69 -6.60 9.44 5.90
CA LEU A 69 -5.93 9.54 7.19
C LEU A 69 -4.54 8.92 7.11
N LEU A 70 -3.52 9.65 7.57
CA LEU A 70 -2.17 9.12 7.76
C LEU A 70 -1.77 9.20 9.23
N PHE A 71 -1.50 8.04 9.83
CA PHE A 71 -0.99 7.91 11.19
C PHE A 71 0.48 7.49 11.16
N TYR A 72 1.36 8.30 11.74
CA TYR A 72 2.79 8.02 11.73
C TYR A 72 3.43 8.25 13.09
N GLY A 73 4.57 7.63 13.34
CA GLY A 73 5.30 7.73 14.61
C GLY A 73 5.85 6.38 15.05
N SER A 74 6.55 6.34 16.19
CA SER A 74 7.23 5.12 16.63
C SER A 74 6.26 3.94 16.84
N PRO A 75 6.76 2.69 16.75
CA PRO A 75 5.99 1.51 17.14
C PRO A 75 5.49 1.61 18.57
N GLY A 76 4.27 1.14 18.83
CA GLY A 76 3.66 1.14 20.16
C GLY A 76 2.97 2.44 20.60
N CYS A 77 3.04 3.53 19.82
CA CYS A 77 2.44 4.82 20.20
C CYS A 77 0.91 4.92 19.97
N GLY A 78 0.22 3.81 19.70
CA GLY A 78 -1.25 3.80 19.64
C GLY A 78 -1.90 3.98 18.27
N LYS A 79 -1.15 4.04 17.16
CA LYS A 79 -1.69 4.13 15.78
C LYS A 79 -2.84 3.13 15.51
N THR A 80 -2.59 1.83 15.71
CA THR A 80 -3.60 0.77 15.54
C THR A 80 -4.73 0.86 16.58
N SER A 81 -4.46 1.40 17.78
CA SER A 81 -5.53 1.63 18.77
C SER A 81 -6.51 2.72 18.30
N THR A 82 -6.01 3.76 17.63
CA THR A 82 -6.83 4.82 17.03
C THR A 82 -7.68 4.30 15.89
N ILE A 83 -7.16 3.40 15.04
CA ILE A 83 -7.95 2.70 14.00
C ILE A 83 -9.15 1.97 14.62
N LYS A 84 -8.93 1.27 15.74
CA LYS A 84 -10.01 0.57 16.46
C LYS A 84 -11.07 1.52 17.01
N ALA A 85 -10.65 2.65 17.58
CA ALA A 85 -11.59 3.67 18.05
C ALA A 85 -12.38 4.30 16.90
N LEU A 86 -11.74 4.57 15.76
CA LEU A 86 -12.39 5.07 14.55
C LEU A 86 -13.48 4.12 14.05
N ALA A 87 -13.17 2.84 13.88
CA ALA A 87 -14.17 1.85 13.44
C ALA A 87 -15.39 1.80 14.35
N SER A 88 -15.17 1.82 15.68
CA SER A 88 -16.24 1.87 16.68
C SER A 88 -17.03 3.16 16.67
N TYR A 89 -16.38 4.30 16.38
CA TYR A 89 -16.99 5.61 16.33
C TYR A 89 -17.85 5.78 15.08
N THR A 90 -17.31 5.43 13.91
CA THR A 90 -18.00 5.53 12.61
C THR A 90 -19.01 4.42 12.37
N LYS A 91 -19.03 3.38 13.21
CA LYS A 91 -19.84 2.17 13.03
C LYS A 91 -19.57 1.48 11.69
N ARG A 92 -18.29 1.27 11.37
CA ARG A 92 -17.86 0.64 10.11
C ARG A 92 -17.01 -0.60 10.33
N HIS A 93 -17.06 -1.51 9.39
CA HIS A 93 -16.19 -2.67 9.31
C HIS A 93 -14.76 -2.25 8.97
N LEU A 94 -13.77 -3.03 9.42
CA LEU A 94 -12.37 -2.84 9.04
C LEU A 94 -12.02 -3.78 7.90
N VAL A 95 -11.41 -3.27 6.85
CA VAL A 95 -10.82 -4.07 5.76
C VAL A 95 -9.33 -3.75 5.70
N GLU A 96 -8.52 -4.69 6.15
CA GLU A 96 -7.07 -4.55 6.21
C GLU A 96 -6.42 -5.19 4.98
N ILE A 97 -5.69 -4.36 4.22
CA ILE A 97 -4.97 -4.76 3.01
C ILE A 97 -3.48 -4.51 3.27
N PRO A 98 -2.75 -5.52 3.79
CA PRO A 98 -1.30 -5.41 3.97
C PRO A 98 -0.62 -5.34 2.60
N LEU A 99 -0.07 -4.18 2.24
CA LEU A 99 0.54 -3.95 0.92
C LEU A 99 1.75 -4.85 0.66
N SER A 100 2.39 -5.36 1.71
CA SER A 100 3.46 -6.37 1.62
C SER A 100 3.01 -7.72 1.06
N ARG A 101 1.70 -7.99 1.03
CA ARG A 101 1.12 -9.22 0.43
C ARG A 101 0.65 -9.02 -1.00
N ILE A 102 0.62 -7.79 -1.48
CA ILE A 102 0.14 -7.45 -2.82
C ILE A 102 1.33 -7.38 -3.77
N ARG A 103 1.28 -8.16 -4.85
CA ARG A 103 2.34 -8.29 -5.85
C ARG A 103 2.03 -7.51 -7.12
N THR A 104 0.76 -7.42 -7.50
CA THR A 104 0.34 -6.81 -8.76
C THR A 104 -0.61 -5.63 -8.58
N CYS A 105 -0.75 -4.79 -9.61
CA CYS A 105 -1.74 -3.71 -9.59
C CYS A 105 -3.17 -4.30 -9.58
N ASP A 106 -3.43 -5.35 -10.37
CA ASP A 106 -4.71 -6.06 -10.40
C ASP A 106 -5.11 -6.63 -9.02
N GLU A 107 -4.18 -7.23 -8.29
CA GLU A 107 -4.43 -7.71 -6.93
C GLU A 107 -4.82 -6.56 -5.99
N LEU A 108 -4.16 -5.40 -6.08
CA LEU A 108 -4.51 -4.23 -5.27
C LEU A 108 -5.90 -3.70 -5.61
N GLU A 109 -6.20 -3.58 -6.91
CA GLU A 109 -7.47 -3.07 -7.41
C GLU A 109 -8.63 -3.92 -6.92
N GLN A 110 -8.52 -5.24 -7.09
CA GLN A 110 -9.53 -6.19 -6.64
C GLN A 110 -9.70 -6.13 -5.12
N ALA A 111 -8.61 -6.10 -4.34
CA ALA A 111 -8.69 -5.99 -2.87
C ALA A 111 -9.38 -4.70 -2.42
N PHE A 112 -9.10 -3.59 -3.09
CA PHE A 112 -9.59 -2.27 -2.72
C PHE A 112 -11.08 -2.08 -3.06
N PHE A 113 -11.51 -2.55 -4.23
CA PHE A 113 -12.90 -2.39 -4.70
C PHE A 113 -13.82 -3.56 -4.34
N LEU A 114 -13.31 -4.62 -3.72
CA LEU A 114 -14.13 -5.76 -3.31
C LEU A 114 -15.29 -5.30 -2.42
N ASN A 115 -16.52 -5.66 -2.77
CA ASN A 115 -17.69 -5.36 -1.94
C ASN A 115 -18.27 -6.60 -1.26
N SER A 116 -17.88 -7.81 -1.66
CA SER A 116 -18.39 -9.05 -1.05
C SER A 116 -17.31 -9.72 -0.22
N TYR A 117 -17.54 -9.86 1.09
CA TYR A 117 -16.63 -10.45 2.04
C TYR A 117 -17.36 -11.53 2.85
N ASP A 118 -17.10 -12.81 2.60
CA ASP A 118 -17.73 -13.93 3.32
C ASP A 118 -19.25 -13.73 3.46
N MET A 119 -19.92 -13.66 2.30
CA MET A 119 -21.36 -13.39 2.11
C MET A 119 -21.87 -12.05 2.66
N THR A 120 -20.97 -11.17 3.12
CA THR A 120 -21.30 -9.84 3.64
C THR A 120 -21.02 -8.81 2.56
N ASN A 121 -22.05 -8.06 2.14
CA ASN A 121 -21.88 -6.97 1.18
C ASN A 121 -21.55 -5.66 1.90
N LEU A 122 -20.41 -5.05 1.57
CA LEU A 122 -19.84 -3.87 2.20
C LEU A 122 -19.39 -2.87 1.12
N ASP A 123 -20.18 -1.83 0.93
CA ASP A 123 -19.75 -0.65 0.19
C ASP A 123 -18.81 0.24 1.03
N PHE A 124 -18.32 1.32 0.43
CA PHE A 124 -17.44 2.29 1.09
C PHE A 124 -18.08 3.05 2.25
N SER A 125 -19.41 3.13 2.33
CA SER A 125 -20.10 3.75 3.46
C SER A 125 -20.09 2.88 4.72
N ASN A 126 -19.91 1.57 4.55
CA ASN A 126 -19.93 0.58 5.63
C ASN A 126 -18.54 0.06 6.03
N LYS A 127 -17.48 0.40 5.30
CA LYS A 127 -16.12 -0.06 5.58
C LYS A 127 -15.11 1.08 5.71
N ILE A 128 -14.03 0.79 6.43
CA ILE A 128 -12.79 1.56 6.46
C ILE A 128 -11.71 0.68 5.85
N ILE A 129 -11.00 1.20 4.85
CA ILE A 129 -9.84 0.53 4.28
C ILE A 129 -8.60 0.93 5.09
N VAL A 130 -7.80 -0.05 5.46
CA VAL A 130 -6.57 0.14 6.22
C VAL A 130 -5.39 -0.43 5.43
N PHE A 131 -4.42 0.43 5.13
CA PHE A 131 -3.09 0.03 4.71
C PHE A 131 -2.15 0.20 5.91
N GLU A 132 -1.87 -0.91 6.61
CA GLU A 132 -0.88 -0.88 7.69
C GLU A 132 0.55 -0.93 7.14
N ASP A 133 1.46 -0.22 7.80
CA ASP A 133 2.91 -0.20 7.57
C ASP A 133 3.31 0.05 6.11
N ILE A 134 2.82 1.16 5.55
CA ILE A 134 3.04 1.53 4.13
C ILE A 134 4.51 1.82 3.80
N ASP A 135 5.38 2.02 4.80
CA ASP A 135 6.83 2.15 4.64
C ASP A 135 7.48 0.92 3.98
N CYS A 136 6.82 -0.25 4.04
CA CYS A 136 7.24 -1.41 3.27
C CYS A 136 7.28 -1.13 1.76
N MET A 137 6.52 -0.16 1.24
CA MET A 137 6.56 0.24 -0.18
C MET A 137 7.74 1.14 -0.57
N SER A 138 8.64 1.47 0.36
CA SER A 138 9.83 2.29 0.07
C SER A 138 10.70 1.73 -1.07
N HIS A 139 10.70 0.41 -1.28
CA HIS A 139 11.38 -0.23 -2.42
C HIS A 139 10.75 0.11 -3.78
N LEU A 140 9.45 0.40 -3.84
CA LEU A 140 8.74 0.84 -5.04
C LEU A 140 8.98 2.33 -5.32
N ILE A 141 9.24 3.12 -4.28
CA ILE A 141 9.58 4.54 -4.36
C ILE A 141 10.99 4.71 -4.95
N LYS A 142 11.96 3.90 -4.50
CA LYS A 142 13.35 3.96 -5.01
C LYS A 142 13.48 3.69 -6.51
N LYS A 143 12.53 2.97 -7.13
CA LYS A 143 12.50 2.76 -8.59
C LYS A 143 12.10 4.01 -9.38
N ARG A 144 11.44 4.98 -8.75
CA ARG A 144 11.05 6.25 -9.40
C ARG A 144 12.19 7.26 -9.47
N SER A 145 13.16 7.19 -8.55
CA SER A 145 14.29 8.13 -8.52
C SER A 145 15.38 7.83 -9.56
N THR A 146 15.29 6.74 -10.32
CA THR A 146 16.33 6.33 -11.30
C THR A 146 15.94 6.53 -12.76
N SER A 147 14.83 7.21 -13.08
CA SER A 147 14.46 7.52 -14.46
C SER A 147 14.62 9.00 -14.82
N SER A 148 15.76 9.62 -14.45
CA SER A 148 16.26 10.83 -15.11
C SER A 148 17.45 10.45 -15.98
N THR A 149 17.21 10.43 -17.29
CA THR A 149 18.18 10.31 -18.37
C THR A 149 19.32 11.33 -18.20
N THR A 150 20.51 10.85 -17.84
CA THR A 150 21.78 11.48 -18.23
C THR A 150 22.74 10.35 -18.61
N SER A 151 22.97 10.22 -19.91
CA SER A 151 24.06 9.45 -20.47
C SER A 151 25.38 10.14 -20.11
N GLU A 152 26.21 9.50 -19.26
CA GLU A 152 27.68 9.56 -19.26
C GLU A 152 28.28 8.57 -18.23
N PRO A 153 29.57 8.20 -18.34
CA PRO A 153 30.01 6.81 -18.34
C PRO A 153 30.20 6.24 -16.93
N VAL A 154 29.79 4.99 -16.76
CA VAL A 154 30.07 4.20 -15.56
C VAL A 154 31.56 3.82 -15.58
N THR A 155 32.38 4.51 -14.80
CA THR A 155 33.65 3.97 -14.31
C THR A 155 33.32 2.82 -13.35
N SER A 156 33.52 1.60 -13.83
CA SER A 156 33.39 0.39 -13.05
C SER A 156 34.64 0.13 -12.22
N THR A 157 34.49 0.17 -10.90
CA THR A 157 35.42 -0.52 -9.99
C THR A 157 34.62 -1.30 -8.94
N GLU A 158 34.86 -2.61 -8.95
CA GLU A 158 34.57 -3.63 -7.93
C GLU A 158 33.10 -4.00 -7.70
N GLY A 159 32.62 -5.22 -7.95
CA GLY A 159 33.25 -6.45 -8.43
C GLY A 159 32.22 -7.57 -8.29
N ASP A 160 31.82 -8.20 -9.40
CA ASP A 160 31.06 -9.45 -9.41
C ASP A 160 30.95 -10.04 -10.83
N ASP A 161 32.08 -10.09 -11.55
CA ASP A 161 32.20 -10.79 -12.83
C ASP A 161 32.33 -12.31 -12.56
N VAL A 162 31.49 -13.13 -13.20
CA VAL A 162 31.65 -14.60 -13.17
C VAL A 162 32.49 -15.00 -14.38
N VAL A 163 33.67 -15.58 -14.14
CA VAL A 163 34.52 -16.15 -15.19
C VAL A 163 34.08 -17.59 -15.43
N ILE A 164 33.56 -17.88 -16.62
CA ILE A 164 33.13 -19.23 -16.99
C ILE A 164 34.28 -19.91 -17.75
N HIS A 165 34.78 -21.02 -17.20
CA HIS A 165 35.68 -21.93 -17.90
C HIS A 165 34.85 -22.96 -18.66
N LEU A 166 34.97 -22.98 -19.98
CA LEU A 166 34.44 -24.05 -20.83
C LEU A 166 35.59 -25.02 -21.14
N GLU A 167 35.45 -26.29 -20.77
CA GLU A 167 36.21 -27.41 -21.33
C GLU A 167 35.39 -27.91 -22.56
N GLN A 168 35.91 -28.26 -23.74
CA GLN A 168 37.20 -28.84 -24.14
C GLN A 168 37.58 -28.42 -25.58
N ASP A 169 38.85 -28.64 -25.90
CA ASP A 169 39.46 -28.97 -27.20
C ASP A 169 39.07 -28.12 -28.43
N ASP A 170 39.66 -26.93 -28.56
CA ASP A 170 40.39 -26.53 -29.77
C ASP A 170 41.00 -25.12 -29.64
N ILE A 171 42.11 -24.93 -30.35
CA ILE A 171 43.14 -23.91 -30.17
C ILE A 171 42.63 -22.50 -30.57
N ASN A 172 42.06 -21.75 -29.62
CA ASN A 172 42.20 -20.28 -29.45
C ASN A 172 41.25 -19.74 -28.36
N ALA A 173 41.67 -19.79 -27.09
CA ALA A 173 40.86 -19.36 -25.96
C ALA A 173 40.98 -17.84 -25.69
N GLY A 174 39.99 -17.07 -26.14
CA GLY A 174 39.74 -15.71 -25.64
C GLY A 174 38.87 -15.74 -24.38
N LYS A 175 39.37 -15.19 -23.26
CA LYS A 175 38.56 -15.00 -22.04
C LYS A 175 37.38 -14.06 -22.34
N LYS A 176 36.16 -14.59 -22.40
CA LYS A 176 34.96 -13.77 -22.59
C LYS A 176 34.38 -13.37 -21.23
N LYS A 177 34.59 -12.12 -20.84
CA LYS A 177 33.90 -11.53 -19.67
C LYS A 177 32.44 -11.29 -20.06
N MET A 178 31.52 -11.84 -19.29
CA MET A 178 30.08 -11.65 -19.52
C MET A 178 29.45 -11.19 -18.21
N SER A 179 28.62 -10.15 -18.28
CA SER A 179 27.97 -9.60 -17.08
C SER A 179 27.02 -10.64 -16.47
N LYS A 180 26.92 -10.68 -15.13
CA LYS A 180 25.92 -11.50 -14.41
C LYS A 180 24.50 -11.25 -14.93
N GLN A 181 24.21 -10.03 -15.41
CA GLN A 181 22.92 -9.65 -15.97
C GLN A 181 22.65 -10.32 -17.33
N SER A 182 23.66 -10.41 -18.20
CA SER A 182 23.59 -11.12 -19.49
C SER A 182 23.56 -12.64 -19.32
N LEU A 183 24.18 -13.16 -18.25
CA LEU A 183 24.09 -14.57 -17.88
C LEU A 183 22.69 -14.96 -17.37
N ARG A 184 22.06 -14.11 -16.54
CA ARG A 184 20.69 -14.32 -16.08
C ARG A 184 19.67 -14.36 -17.22
N SER A 185 19.84 -13.50 -18.23
CA SER A 185 18.96 -13.52 -19.42
C SER A 185 19.14 -14.77 -20.29
N LEU A 186 20.34 -15.37 -20.32
CA LEU A 186 20.62 -16.60 -21.07
C LEU A 186 20.14 -17.87 -20.35
N LEU A 187 20.11 -17.85 -19.01
CA LEU A 187 19.68 -18.96 -18.16
C LEU A 187 18.15 -19.04 -17.98
N GLY A 188 17.37 -18.16 -18.60
CA GLY A 188 15.90 -18.24 -18.60
C GLY A 188 15.24 -17.95 -17.24
N GLU A 189 15.96 -17.35 -16.29
CA GLU A 189 15.48 -17.09 -14.92
C GLU A 189 14.58 -15.83 -14.78
N ASP A 190 14.22 -15.15 -15.86
CA ASP A 190 13.34 -13.97 -15.83
C ASP A 190 11.83 -14.31 -15.80
N GLN A 191 11.46 -15.51 -15.32
CA GLN A 191 10.05 -15.91 -15.16
C GLN A 191 9.47 -15.62 -13.76
N THR A 192 10.25 -15.04 -12.83
CA THR A 192 9.82 -14.85 -11.43
C THR A 192 9.16 -13.50 -11.14
N ALA A 193 9.31 -12.51 -12.01
CA ALA A 193 8.69 -11.20 -11.82
C ALA A 193 7.22 -11.22 -12.28
N PRO A 194 6.27 -10.68 -11.48
CA PRO A 194 4.88 -10.59 -11.90
C PRO A 194 4.75 -9.73 -13.18
N LYS A 195 3.84 -10.12 -14.08
CA LYS A 195 3.58 -9.43 -15.36
C LYS A 195 3.15 -7.96 -15.22
N ASP A 196 2.59 -7.59 -14.07
CA ASP A 196 2.17 -6.23 -13.75
C ASP A 196 2.50 -5.92 -12.28
N PRO A 197 3.77 -5.63 -11.96
CA PRO A 197 4.19 -5.43 -10.57
C PRO A 197 3.51 -4.20 -9.97
N LEU A 198 3.12 -4.30 -8.70
CA LEU A 198 2.55 -3.17 -7.97
C LEU A 198 3.47 -1.96 -8.06
N THR A 199 2.93 -0.82 -8.52
CA THR A 199 3.66 0.45 -8.59
C THR A 199 3.07 1.47 -7.64
N LEU A 200 3.88 2.41 -7.16
CA LEU A 200 3.36 3.55 -6.41
C LEU A 200 2.43 4.42 -7.27
N SER A 201 2.68 4.54 -8.57
CA SER A 201 1.76 5.25 -9.50
C SER A 201 0.36 4.68 -9.47
N PHE A 202 0.27 3.36 -9.48
CA PHE A 202 -1.00 2.67 -9.43
C PHE A 202 -1.70 2.92 -8.10
N LEU A 203 -1.00 2.76 -6.97
CA LEU A 203 -1.57 3.07 -5.65
C LEU A 203 -2.07 4.52 -5.56
N LEU A 204 -1.31 5.49 -6.06
CA LEU A 204 -1.73 6.89 -6.08
C LEU A 204 -3.02 7.05 -6.87
N ASN A 205 -3.04 6.58 -8.12
CA ASN A 205 -4.23 6.63 -8.98
C ASN A 205 -5.41 5.85 -8.43
N LEU A 206 -5.21 4.81 -7.62
CA LEU A 206 -6.29 4.07 -6.98
C LEU A 206 -7.01 4.95 -5.92
N ILE A 207 -6.26 5.81 -5.24
CA ILE A 207 -6.76 6.66 -4.15
C ILE A 207 -7.42 7.94 -4.68
N ASP A 208 -6.85 8.60 -5.69
CA ASP A 208 -7.39 9.87 -6.22
C ASP A 208 -7.66 9.85 -7.72
N GLY A 209 -7.89 8.66 -8.28
CA GLY A 209 -8.19 8.49 -9.69
C GLY A 209 -9.61 8.86 -10.08
N ILE A 210 -9.95 8.47 -11.32
CA ILE A 210 -11.20 8.84 -12.00
C ILE A 210 -12.43 8.22 -11.32
N ILE A 211 -12.27 7.03 -10.71
CA ILE A 211 -13.38 6.33 -10.06
C ILE A 211 -13.63 6.96 -8.70
N GLU A 212 -14.71 7.73 -8.59
CA GLU A 212 -15.15 8.28 -7.31
C GLU A 212 -15.62 7.16 -6.37
N GLN A 213 -15.14 7.17 -5.13
CA GLN A 213 -15.60 6.27 -4.07
C GLN A 213 -16.27 7.07 -2.95
N PRO A 214 -17.57 7.39 -3.09
CA PRO A 214 -18.27 8.21 -2.11
C PRO A 214 -18.31 7.52 -0.75
N SER A 215 -18.20 8.33 0.30
CA SER A 215 -18.18 7.90 1.70
C SER A 215 -16.96 7.08 2.09
N ARG A 216 -15.92 6.97 1.26
CA ARG A 216 -14.71 6.20 1.57
C ARG A 216 -13.92 6.82 2.72
N ILE A 217 -13.56 6.00 3.69
CA ILE A 217 -12.52 6.32 4.68
C ILE A 217 -11.32 5.40 4.43
N LEU A 218 -10.14 6.01 4.25
CA LEU A 218 -8.88 5.32 4.04
C LEU A 218 -7.91 5.70 5.16
N ILE A 219 -7.33 4.72 5.84
CA ILE A 219 -6.31 4.92 6.86
C ILE A 219 -5.00 4.27 6.41
N MET A 220 -3.92 5.01 6.48
CA MET A 220 -2.56 4.53 6.29
C MET A 220 -1.78 4.66 7.59
N THR A 221 -0.95 3.66 7.91
CA THR A 221 0.00 3.76 9.02
C THR A 221 1.43 3.69 8.53
N SER A 222 2.34 4.39 9.21
CA SER A 222 3.77 4.22 8.98
C SER A 222 4.59 4.41 10.25
N ASN A 223 5.70 3.70 10.36
CA ASN A 223 6.70 3.95 11.40
C ASN A 223 7.83 4.89 10.92
N HIS A 224 7.89 5.16 9.60
CA HIS A 224 8.96 5.87 8.91
C HIS A 224 8.39 6.99 8.03
N PRO A 225 7.95 8.12 8.61
CA PRO A 225 7.35 9.22 7.86
C PRO A 225 8.28 9.79 6.78
N GLU A 226 9.59 9.70 6.96
CA GLU A 226 10.62 10.12 6.01
C GLU A 226 10.64 9.30 4.71
N GLN A 227 10.05 8.09 4.73
CA GLN A 227 10.00 7.19 3.58
C GLN A 227 8.70 7.34 2.77
N ILE A 228 7.77 8.18 3.22
CA ILE A 228 6.48 8.37 2.55
C ILE A 228 6.69 9.30 1.34
N ASP A 229 6.23 8.85 0.17
CA ASP A 229 6.27 9.67 -1.04
C ASP A 229 5.43 10.95 -0.85
N PRO A 230 5.99 12.16 -1.08
CA PRO A 230 5.26 13.41 -0.93
C PRO A 230 3.98 13.50 -1.75
N ALA A 231 3.87 12.75 -2.86
CA ALA A 231 2.65 12.67 -3.65
C ALA A 231 1.49 12.06 -2.86
N LEU A 232 1.73 11.10 -1.95
CA LEU A 232 0.68 10.57 -1.06
C LEU A 232 0.12 11.67 -0.15
N LEU A 233 0.94 12.65 0.23
CA LEU A 233 0.57 13.69 1.20
C LEU A 233 -0.26 14.85 0.61
N ARG A 234 -0.60 14.80 -0.68
CA ARG A 234 -1.35 15.86 -1.34
C ARG A 234 -2.81 15.92 -0.84
N PRO A 235 -3.41 17.13 -0.75
CA PRO A 235 -4.84 17.27 -0.52
C PRO A 235 -5.66 16.46 -1.53
N GLY A 236 -6.74 15.81 -1.08
CA GLY A 236 -7.53 14.85 -1.87
C GLY A 236 -7.10 13.39 -1.71
N ARG A 237 -5.85 13.12 -1.29
CA ARG A 237 -5.38 11.79 -0.90
C ARG A 237 -5.34 11.61 0.62
N ILE A 238 -4.77 12.60 1.32
CA ILE A 238 -4.67 12.62 2.78
C ILE A 238 -5.19 13.96 3.30
N ASP A 239 -6.25 13.92 4.10
CA ASP A 239 -6.89 15.08 4.71
C ASP A 239 -6.28 15.40 6.07
N ILE A 240 -5.92 14.37 6.83
CA ILE A 240 -5.33 14.53 8.18
C ILE A 240 -4.09 13.66 8.31
N LYS A 241 -3.05 14.27 8.86
CA LYS A 241 -1.78 13.64 9.23
C LYS A 241 -1.64 13.76 10.75
N LEU A 242 -1.57 12.64 11.45
CA LEU A 242 -1.37 12.60 12.90
C LEU A 242 -0.06 11.92 13.25
N GLU A 243 0.77 12.65 13.98
CA GLU A 243 2.00 12.14 14.58
C GLU A 243 1.69 11.55 15.96
N PHE A 244 2.11 10.31 16.19
CA PHE A 244 1.98 9.61 17.46
C PHE A 244 3.34 9.55 18.14
N LYS A 245 3.49 10.32 19.22
CA LYS A 245 4.67 10.37 20.08
C LYS A 245 4.49 9.44 21.27
N LYS A 246 5.61 9.02 21.87
CA LYS A 246 5.60 8.25 23.13
C LYS A 246 5.27 9.14 24.31
#